data_AF-A0A538TZU6-F1
#
_entry.id   AF-A0A538TZU6-F1
#
_cell.length_a   1.000
_cell.length_b   1.000
_cell.length_c   1.000
_cell.angle_alpha   90.00
_cell.angle_beta   90.00
_cell.angle_gamma   90.00
#
_symmetry.space_group_name_H-M   'P 1'
#
loop_
_entity.id
_entity.type
_entity.pdbx_description
1 polymer ?
#
loop_
_entity_poly.entity_id
_entity_poly.type
_entity_poly.pdbx_seq_one_letter_code
_entity_poly.pdbx_strand_id
1 'polypeptide(L)'
;MSHAHTPLPASEREAVLKDIAGRLPVRPNPRRRRIWAAFMAIGLATFVWLLFTEPQRAWGSWAINCLYWMGIAQGAVVLACAIRLGNGRWGGPVMRMAEALSSYLPYGVAALLVLMIAGAKTYLPW
;
A
#
# COMPACT_ATOMS: atom_id res chain seq x y z
N MET A 1 1.38 -15.54 -40.07
CA MET A 1 1.45 -16.90 -39.50
C MET A 1 1.57 -16.73 -37.99
N SER A 2 0.41 -16.68 -37.33
CA SER A 2 0.27 -16.34 -35.91
C SER A 2 0.57 -17.59 -35.09
N HIS A 3 1.74 -17.66 -34.45
CA HIS A 3 1.98 -18.69 -33.44
C HIS A 3 1.13 -18.35 -32.22
N ALA A 4 0.05 -19.10 -32.04
CA ALA A 4 -0.76 -19.08 -30.84
C ALA A 4 0.16 -19.25 -29.62
N HIS A 5 0.12 -18.31 -28.69
CA HIS A 5 0.64 -18.49 -27.34
C HIS A 5 -0.19 -19.57 -26.66
N THR A 6 0.13 -20.85 -26.92
CA THR A 6 -0.35 -21.95 -26.10
C THR A 6 0.18 -21.69 -24.70
N PRO A 7 -0.67 -21.46 -23.68
CA PRO A 7 -0.19 -21.27 -22.33
C PRO A 7 0.56 -22.53 -21.91
N LEU A 8 1.82 -22.38 -21.52
CA LEU A 8 2.64 -23.46 -20.99
C LEU A 8 1.84 -24.27 -19.95
N PRO A 9 1.96 -25.62 -19.95
CA PRO A 9 1.33 -26.45 -18.93
C PRO A 9 1.74 -25.96 -17.53
N ALA A 10 0.84 -26.09 -16.55
CA ALA A 10 0.99 -25.45 -15.23
C ALA A 10 2.31 -25.82 -14.53
N SER A 11 2.79 -27.06 -14.71
CA SER A 11 4.05 -27.57 -14.16
C SER A 11 5.30 -26.89 -14.74
N GLU A 12 5.35 -26.68 -16.06
CA GLU A 12 6.47 -25.99 -16.72
C GLU A 12 6.52 -24.52 -16.33
N ARG A 13 5.35 -23.88 -16.16
CA ARG A 13 5.25 -22.50 -15.69
C ARG A 13 5.79 -22.35 -14.28
N GLU A 14 5.46 -23.25 -13.36
CA GLU A 14 6.02 -23.24 -12.00
C GLU A 14 7.53 -23.42 -11.98
N ALA A 15 8.06 -24.30 -12.84
CA ALA A 15 9.51 -24.52 -12.97
C ALA A 15 10.22 -23.24 -13.44
N VAL A 16 9.70 -22.56 -14.46
CA VAL A 16 10.23 -21.29 -14.97
C VAL A 16 10.14 -20.18 -13.93
N LEU A 17 9.01 -20.07 -13.23
CA LEU A 17 8.84 -19.05 -12.17
C LEU A 17 9.81 -19.28 -11.00
N LYS A 18 10.07 -20.53 -10.62
CA LYS A 18 11.07 -20.88 -9.59
C LYS A 18 12.49 -20.54 -10.04
N ASP A 19 12.86 -20.80 -11.30
CA ASP A 19 14.17 -20.42 -11.83
C ASP A 19 14.37 -18.89 -11.83
N ILE A 20 13.37 -18.15 -12.32
CA ILE A 20 13.40 -16.67 -12.34
C ILE A 20 13.49 -16.13 -10.90
N ALA A 21 12.71 -16.68 -9.97
CA ALA A 21 12.74 -16.29 -8.57
C ALA A 21 14.12 -16.55 -7.93
N GLY A 22 14.80 -17.65 -8.31
CA GLY A 22 16.15 -17.98 -7.85
C GLY A 22 17.23 -17.01 -8.34
N ARG A 23 17.00 -16.32 -9.48
CA ARG A 23 17.91 -15.33 -10.05
C ARG A 23 17.72 -13.91 -9.52
N LEU A 24 16.68 -13.67 -8.70
CA LEU A 24 16.44 -12.34 -8.14
C LEU A 24 17.48 -12.02 -7.04
N PRO A 25 18.14 -10.86 -7.10
CA PRO A 25 19.17 -10.48 -6.13
C PRO A 25 18.60 -10.18 -4.72
N VAL A 26 17.27 -10.16 -4.55
CA VAL A 26 16.61 -9.79 -3.31
C VAL A 26 16.37 -11.03 -2.44
N ARG A 27 17.25 -11.25 -1.46
CA ARG A 27 17.04 -12.27 -0.42
C ARG A 27 16.20 -11.67 0.73
N PRO A 28 15.08 -12.28 1.14
CA PRO A 28 14.32 -11.82 2.29
C PRO A 28 15.19 -11.86 3.55
N ASN A 29 15.48 -10.71 4.15
CA ASN A 29 16.20 -10.66 5.42
C ASN A 29 15.20 -10.73 6.60
N PRO A 30 15.13 -11.86 7.34
CA PRO A 30 14.15 -12.04 8.39
C PRO A 30 14.37 -11.10 9.58
N ARG A 31 15.59 -10.57 9.77
CA ARG A 31 15.88 -9.61 10.85
C ARG A 31 15.25 -8.26 10.56
N ARG A 32 15.42 -7.75 9.34
CA ARG A 32 14.80 -6.47 8.91
C ARG A 32 13.28 -6.56 8.99
N ARG A 33 12.69 -7.67 8.54
CA ARG A 33 11.25 -7.91 8.66
C ARG A 33 10.75 -7.85 10.11
N ARG A 34 11.49 -8.44 11.05
CA ARG A 34 11.15 -8.39 12.49
C ARG A 34 11.21 -6.97 13.06
N ILE A 35 12.20 -6.18 12.66
CA ILE A 35 12.33 -4.77 13.11
C ILE A 35 11.11 -3.96 12.65
N TRP A 36 10.72 -4.07 11.38
CA TRP A 36 9.51 -3.40 10.87
C TRP A 36 8.24 -3.84 11.60
N ALA A 37 8.10 -5.14 11.86
CA ALA A 37 6.97 -5.68 12.62
C ALA A 37 6.94 -5.16 14.07
N ALA A 38 8.10 -5.01 14.72
CA ALA A 38 8.18 -4.46 16.07
C ALA A 38 7.72 -3.00 16.12
N PHE A 39 8.11 -2.16 15.15
CA PHE A 39 7.63 -0.78 15.08
C PHE A 39 6.12 -0.70 14.83
N MET A 40 5.56 -1.57 13.98
CA MET A 40 4.11 -1.67 13.80
C MET A 40 3.40 -2.05 15.10
N ALA A 41 3.93 -3.01 15.86
CA ALA A 41 3.36 -3.44 17.13
C ALA A 41 3.39 -2.31 18.18
N ILE A 42 4.49 -1.55 18.25
CA ILE A 42 4.61 -0.39 19.14
C ILE A 42 3.57 0.67 18.76
N GLY A 43 3.43 1.00 17.47
CA GLY A 43 2.44 1.97 17.01
C GLY A 43 0.99 1.55 17.30
N LEU A 44 0.69 0.25 17.18
CA LEU A 44 -0.62 -0.28 17.55
C LEU A 44 -0.87 -0.19 19.06
N ALA A 45 0.12 -0.56 19.88
CA ALA A 45 0.01 -0.52 21.33
C ALA A 45 -0.20 0.92 21.84
N THR A 46 0.53 1.89 21.30
CA THR A 46 0.37 3.31 21.66
C THR A 46 -0.99 3.84 21.22
N PHE A 47 -1.50 3.45 20.05
CA PHE A 47 -2.83 3.85 19.59
C PHE A 47 -3.94 3.28 20.49
N VAL A 48 -3.86 2.00 20.85
CA VAL A 48 -4.83 1.36 21.76
C VAL A 48 -4.80 2.04 23.14
N TRP A 49 -3.62 2.35 23.67
CA TRP A 49 -3.51 3.08 24.93
C TRP A 49 -4.13 4.48 24.85
N LEU A 50 -3.91 5.19 23.74
CA LEU A 50 -4.45 6.54 23.53
C LEU A 50 -5.97 6.55 23.37
N LEU A 51 -6.57 5.48 22.83
CA LEU A 51 -8.03 5.33 22.77
C LEU A 51 -8.70 5.32 24.15
N PHE A 52 -8.04 4.74 25.16
CA PHE A 52 -8.58 4.71 26.53
C PHE A 52 -8.30 5.99 27.32
N THR A 53 -7.22 6.70 27.00
CA THR A 53 -6.82 7.90 27.74
C THR A 53 -7.49 9.15 27.18
N GLU A 54 -7.38 9.36 25.87
CA GLU A 54 -7.81 10.59 25.21
C GLU A 54 -8.35 10.27 23.81
N PRO A 55 -9.58 9.75 23.69
CA PRO A 55 -10.13 9.23 22.43
C PRO A 55 -10.14 10.31 21.33
N GLN A 56 -10.37 11.57 21.69
CA GLN A 56 -10.46 12.67 20.75
C GLN A 56 -9.10 13.13 20.20
N ARG A 57 -7.97 12.76 20.83
CA ARG A 57 -6.64 12.92 20.23
C ARG A 57 -6.24 11.70 19.39
N ALA A 58 -6.66 10.51 19.83
CA ALA A 58 -6.37 9.25 19.15
C ALA A 58 -6.98 9.22 17.74
N TRP A 59 -8.30 9.44 17.63
CA TRP A 59 -8.99 9.38 16.35
C TRP A 59 -8.54 10.50 15.37
N GLY A 60 -7.95 11.58 15.88
CA GLY A 60 -7.62 12.78 15.12
C GLY A 60 -6.24 12.64 14.51
N SER A 61 -5.32 12.07 15.30
CA SER A 61 -4.05 11.57 14.79
C SER A 61 -4.26 10.47 13.74
N TRP A 62 -5.26 9.60 13.92
CA TRP A 62 -5.64 8.60 12.91
C TRP A 62 -6.18 9.26 11.63
N ALA A 63 -7.08 10.24 11.75
CA ALA A 63 -7.66 10.96 10.61
C ALA A 63 -6.59 11.68 9.78
N ILE A 64 -5.66 12.40 10.42
CA ILE A 64 -4.55 13.08 9.74
C ILE A 64 -3.67 12.08 8.98
N ASN A 65 -3.32 10.95 9.62
CA ASN A 65 -2.54 9.90 8.95
C ASN A 65 -3.27 9.32 7.74
N CYS A 66 -4.57 9.01 7.88
CA CYS A 66 -5.38 8.50 6.78
C CYS A 66 -5.39 9.48 5.60
N LEU A 67 -5.64 10.76 5.84
CA LEU A 67 -5.67 11.79 4.81
C LEU A 67 -4.30 11.99 4.14
N TYR A 68 -3.24 11.99 4.93
CA TYR A 68 -1.87 12.15 4.42
C TYR A 68 -1.51 11.03 3.44
N TRP A 69 -1.66 9.77 3.86
CA TRP A 69 -1.29 8.62 3.03
C TRP A 69 -2.26 8.40 1.86
N MET A 70 -3.56 8.67 2.03
CA MET A 70 -4.53 8.67 0.94
C MET A 70 -4.23 9.75 -0.11
N GLY A 71 -3.90 10.96 0.31
CA GLY A 71 -3.56 12.06 -0.59
C GLY A 71 -2.31 11.74 -1.43
N ILE A 72 -1.29 11.14 -0.81
CA ILE A 72 -0.10 10.65 -1.54
C ILE A 72 -0.47 9.57 -2.57
N ALA A 73 -1.31 8.61 -2.18
CA ALA A 73 -1.74 7.53 -3.08
C ALA A 73 -2.55 8.05 -4.28
N GLN A 74 -3.46 9.00 -4.05
CA GLN A 74 -4.23 9.64 -5.12
C GLN A 74 -3.32 10.48 -6.03
N GLY A 75 -2.39 11.25 -5.46
CA GLY A 75 -1.40 12.00 -6.23
C GLY A 75 -0.54 11.10 -7.13
N ALA A 76 -0.15 9.93 -6.63
CA ALA A 76 0.57 8.93 -7.41
C ALA A 76 -0.25 8.43 -8.60
N VAL A 77 -1.55 8.14 -8.43
CA VAL A 77 -2.44 7.73 -9.52
C VAL A 77 -2.60 8.84 -10.56
N VAL A 78 -2.83 10.08 -10.13
CA VAL A 78 -3.00 11.22 -11.05
C VAL A 78 -1.71 11.45 -11.85
N LEU A 79 -0.55 11.38 -11.21
CA LEU A 79 0.75 11.50 -11.89
C LEU A 79 0.97 10.38 -12.92
N ALA A 80 0.67 9.14 -12.53
CA ALA A 80 0.70 7.97 -13.41
C ALA A 80 -0.19 8.16 -14.66
N CYS A 81 -1.43 8.63 -14.46
CA CYS A 81 -2.36 8.94 -15.54
C CYS A 81 -1.84 10.08 -16.43
N ALA A 82 -1.30 11.15 -15.86
CA ALA A 82 -0.77 12.28 -16.61
C ALA A 82 0.41 11.89 -17.53
N ILE A 83 1.34 11.08 -17.03
CA ILE A 83 2.48 10.58 -17.81
C ILE A 83 1.98 9.70 -18.98
N ARG A 84 0.99 8.84 -18.74
CA ARG A 84 0.38 7.99 -19.77
C ARG A 84 -0.37 8.80 -20.81
N LEU A 85 -1.12 9.82 -20.39
CA LEU A 85 -1.86 10.71 -21.28
C LEU A 85 -0.91 11.53 -22.17
N GLY A 86 0.21 11.99 -21.61
CA GLY A 86 1.23 12.73 -22.35
C GLY A 86 2.18 11.89 -23.19
N ASN A 87 1.99 10.57 -23.30
CA ASN A 87 2.91 9.63 -23.95
C ASN A 87 4.38 9.79 -23.49
N GLY A 88 4.58 10.08 -22.20
CA GLY A 88 5.88 10.39 -21.61
C GLY A 88 6.78 9.16 -21.49
N ARG A 89 7.76 9.03 -22.39
CA ARG A 89 8.71 7.89 -22.43
C ARG A 89 9.74 7.88 -21.29
N TRP A 90 9.90 9.01 -20.59
CA TRP A 90 10.84 9.17 -19.47
C TRP A 90 10.30 8.61 -18.14
N GLY A 91 9.00 8.31 -18.08
CA GLY A 91 8.33 7.94 -16.83
C GLY A 91 8.52 6.51 -16.36
N GLY A 92 9.36 5.68 -17.00
CA GLY A 92 9.46 4.24 -16.68
C GLY A 92 9.68 3.93 -15.17
N PRO A 93 10.74 4.46 -14.53
CA PRO A 93 10.96 4.26 -13.09
C PRO A 93 9.90 4.93 -12.21
N VAL A 94 9.42 6.11 -12.60
CA VAL A 94 8.41 6.89 -11.87
C VAL A 94 7.07 6.17 -11.85
N MET A 95 6.70 5.53 -12.96
CA MET A 95 5.47 4.75 -13.09
C MET A 95 5.47 3.56 -12.14
N ARG A 96 6.60 2.87 -11.97
CA ARG A 96 6.73 1.76 -11.01
C ARG A 96 6.56 2.21 -9.56
N MET A 97 7.09 3.37 -9.21
CA MET A 97 6.87 3.96 -7.88
C MET A 97 5.42 4.38 -7.68
N ALA A 98 4.82 5.02 -8.69
CA ALA A 98 3.43 5.44 -8.66
C ALA A 98 2.47 4.25 -8.52
N GLU A 99 2.72 3.16 -9.26
CA GLU A 99 1.97 1.91 -9.15
C GLU A 99 2.12 1.29 -7.75
N ALA A 100 3.34 1.27 -7.19
CA ALA A 100 3.56 0.79 -5.83
C ALA A 100 2.82 1.65 -4.78
N LEU A 101 2.83 2.98 -4.92
CA LEU A 101 2.11 3.89 -4.02
C LEU A 101 0.58 3.74 -4.15
N SER A 102 0.08 3.52 -5.36
CA SER A 102 -1.35 3.32 -5.61
C SER A 102 -1.91 2.06 -4.93
N SER A 103 -1.06 1.07 -4.64
CA SER A 103 -1.46 -0.14 -3.91
C SER A 103 -1.97 0.15 -2.49
N TYR A 104 -1.72 1.34 -1.95
CA TYR A 104 -2.25 1.78 -0.66
C TYR A 104 -3.75 2.12 -0.68
N LEU A 105 -4.33 2.45 -1.85
CA LEU A 105 -5.74 2.87 -1.98
C LEU A 105 -6.76 1.95 -1.28
N PRO A 106 -6.77 0.62 -1.48
CA PRO A 106 -7.72 -0.25 -0.78
C PRO A 106 -7.55 -0.21 0.74
N TYR A 107 -6.31 -0.09 1.23
CA TYR A 107 -6.02 0.00 2.65
C TYR A 107 -6.43 1.35 3.24
N GLY A 108 -6.20 2.44 2.51
CA GLY A 108 -6.61 3.78 2.91
C GLY A 108 -8.14 3.94 2.94
N VAL A 109 -8.86 3.36 1.97
CA VAL A 109 -10.34 3.29 2.01
C VAL A 109 -10.81 2.48 3.22
N ALA A 110 -10.19 1.32 3.50
CA ALA A 110 -10.52 0.56 4.69
C ALA A 110 -10.25 1.36 5.99
N ALA A 111 -9.13 2.08 6.07
CA ALA A 111 -8.79 2.90 7.23
C ALA A 111 -9.75 4.09 7.42
N LEU A 112 -10.23 4.68 6.33
CA LEU A 112 -11.29 5.70 6.34
C LEU A 112 -12.65 5.13 6.76
N LEU A 113 -13.00 3.93 6.30
CA LEU A 113 -14.24 3.25 6.73
C LEU A 113 -14.22 2.97 8.23
N VAL A 114 -13.09 2.50 8.77
CA VAL A 114 -12.91 2.32 10.21
C VAL A 114 -13.10 3.64 10.96
N LEU A 115 -12.52 4.74 10.46
CA LEU A 115 -12.71 6.08 11.03
C LEU A 115 -14.18 6.53 10.97
N MET A 116 -14.88 6.31 9.86
CA MET A 116 -16.28 6.70 9.70
C MET A 116 -17.23 5.90 10.60
N ILE A 117 -16.96 4.61 10.83
CA ILE A 117 -17.84 3.78 11.65
C ILE A 117 -17.59 4.03 13.15
N ALA A 118 -16.32 4.15 13.56
CA ALA A 118 -15.96 4.19 14.98
C ALA A 118 -15.62 5.60 15.51
N GLY A 119 -15.07 6.48 14.67
CA GLY A 119 -14.64 7.83 15.06
C GLY A 119 -15.61 8.96 14.68
N ALA A 120 -16.59 8.71 13.81
CA ALA A 120 -17.53 9.75 13.37
C ALA A 120 -18.29 10.40 14.53
N LYS A 121 -18.76 9.60 15.49
CA LYS A 121 -19.50 10.08 16.67
C LYS A 121 -18.66 10.93 17.63
N THR A 122 -17.34 10.85 17.54
CA THR A 122 -16.42 11.60 18.43
C THR A 122 -15.98 12.93 17.82
N TYR A 123 -16.06 13.10 16.50
CA TYR A 123 -15.62 14.31 15.80
C TYR A 123 -16.71 15.17 15.21
N LEU A 124 -17.80 14.56 14.77
CA LEU A 124 -18.86 15.27 14.06
C LEU A 124 -19.93 15.63 15.09
N PRO A 125 -20.14 16.92 15.39
CA PRO A 125 -21.15 17.36 16.35
C PRO A 125 -22.59 17.29 15.81
N TRP A 126 -22.80 16.72 14.61
CA TRP A 126 -24.07 16.54 13.92
C TRP A 126 -24.32 15.07 13.60
#